data_AF-A0A2W6QM33-F1
#
_entry.id   AF-A0A2W6QM33-F1
#
_cell.length_a   1.000
_cell.length_b   1.000
_cell.length_c   1.000
_cell.angle_alpha   90.00
_cell.angle_beta   90.00
_cell.angle_gamma   90.00
#
_symmetry.space_group_name_H-M   'P 1'
#
loop_
_entity.id
_entity.type
_entity.pdbx_description
1 polymer ?
#
loop_
_entity_poly.entity_id
_entity_poly.type
_entity_poly.pdbx_seq_one_letter_code
_entity_poly.pdbx_strand_id
1 'polypeptide(L)'
;SQHKRATVGLDILAAIGSDIALMQLNGIAQKLKFKALQERAKEKIADIAESRELTVAELEDRLAPDLGLDDNGSLLLDFGSRQFTVSFDETLKPFVRDVSG
;
A
#
# COMPACT_ATOMS: atom_id res chain seq x y z
N SER A 1 27.92 -9.65 3.44
CA SER A 1 27.75 -8.41 4.24
C SER A 1 26.57 -7.52 3.79
N GLN A 2 26.06 -7.59 2.55
CA GLN A 2 24.85 -6.85 2.14
C GLN A 2 23.55 -7.65 2.36
N HIS A 3 23.54 -8.94 2.04
CA HIS A 3 22.37 -9.81 2.23
C HIS A 3 21.88 -9.87 3.68
N LYS A 4 22.81 -9.98 4.65
CA LYS A 4 22.47 -9.93 6.08
C LYS A 4 21.79 -8.62 6.47
N ARG A 5 22.24 -7.47 5.91
CA ARG A 5 21.62 -6.16 6.19
C ARG A 5 20.22 -6.07 5.59
N ALA A 6 20.02 -6.60 4.38
CA ALA A 6 18.70 -6.63 3.77
C ALA A 6 17.72 -7.50 4.57
N THR A 7 18.15 -8.66 5.06
CA THR A 7 17.36 -9.51 5.96
C THR A 7 16.97 -8.77 7.24
N VAL A 8 17.92 -8.11 7.91
CA VAL A 8 17.66 -7.29 9.10
C VAL A 8 16.69 -6.16 8.79
N GLY A 9 16.78 -5.52 7.62
CA GLY A 9 15.84 -4.50 7.18
C GLY A 9 14.40 -5.01 7.08
N LEU A 10 14.19 -6.24 6.60
CA LEU A 10 12.86 -6.86 6.60
C LEU A 10 12.34 -7.11 8.02
N ASP A 11 13.20 -7.59 8.92
CA ASP A 11 12.85 -7.79 10.33
C ASP A 11 12.46 -6.46 11.00
N ILE A 12 13.16 -5.36 10.68
CA ILE A 12 12.85 -4.02 11.20
C ILE A 12 11.52 -3.51 10.64
N LEU A 13 11.26 -3.65 9.33
CA LEU A 13 9.97 -3.24 8.73
C LEU A 13 8.79 -3.98 9.37
N ALA A 14 8.94 -5.29 9.58
CA ALA A 14 7.96 -6.11 10.29
C ALA A 14 7.74 -5.62 11.73
N ALA A 15 8.81 -5.25 12.43
CA ALA A 15 8.74 -4.76 13.81
C ALA A 15 8.14 -3.36 13.94
N ILE A 16 8.33 -2.47 12.95
CA ILE A 16 7.70 -1.13 12.95
C ILE A 16 6.18 -1.27 12.90
N GLY A 17 5.66 -2.19 12.09
CA GLY A 17 4.23 -2.56 12.09
C GLY A 17 3.25 -1.47 11.65
N SER A 18 3.73 -0.30 11.22
CA SER A 18 2.88 0.75 10.64
C SER A 18 2.42 0.37 9.24
N ASP A 19 1.31 0.96 8.80
CA ASP A 19 0.73 0.66 7.47
C ASP A 19 1.74 0.96 6.35
N ILE A 20 2.49 2.06 6.47
CA ILE A 20 3.57 2.39 5.52
C ILE A 20 4.67 1.31 5.54
N ALA A 21 5.11 0.85 6.72
CA ALA A 21 6.15 -0.18 6.80
C ALA A 21 5.69 -1.50 6.18
N LEU A 22 4.43 -1.87 6.40
CA LEU A 22 3.80 -3.06 5.84
C LEU A 22 3.57 -2.93 4.33
N MET A 23 3.16 -1.77 3.82
CA MET A 23 3.09 -1.48 2.39
C MET A 23 4.45 -1.65 1.70
N GLN A 24 5.53 -1.15 2.32
CA GLN A 24 6.89 -1.33 1.80
C GLN A 24 7.31 -2.81 1.82
N LEU A 25 7.03 -3.51 2.91
CA LEU A 25 7.29 -4.95 3.03
C LEU A 25 6.53 -5.75 1.97
N ASN A 26 5.25 -5.44 1.72
CA ASN A 26 4.46 -6.07 0.66
C ASN A 26 5.00 -5.73 -0.74
N GLY A 27 5.40 -4.49 -0.97
CA GLY A 27 6.07 -4.08 -2.21
C GLY A 27 7.32 -4.93 -2.50
N ILE A 28 8.10 -5.27 -1.47
CA ILE A 28 9.26 -6.15 -1.58
C ILE A 28 8.82 -7.60 -1.88
N ALA A 29 7.83 -8.12 -1.16
CA ALA A 29 7.30 -9.47 -1.34
C ALA A 29 6.74 -9.72 -2.76
N GLN A 30 6.17 -8.70 -3.40
CA GLN A 30 5.55 -8.82 -4.72
C GLN A 30 6.54 -8.56 -5.87
N LYS A 31 7.42 -7.56 -5.75
CA LYS A 31 8.15 -7.00 -6.91
C LYS A 31 9.65 -7.28 -6.90
N LEU A 32 10.24 -7.74 -5.80
CA LEU A 32 11.70 -7.92 -5.72
C LEU A 32 12.17 -9.10 -6.58
N LYS A 33 13.18 -8.86 -7.43
CA LYS A 33 13.77 -9.90 -8.30
C LYS A 33 14.55 -10.97 -7.53
N PHE A 34 15.09 -10.60 -6.37
CA PHE A 34 15.95 -11.48 -5.58
C PHE A 34 15.10 -12.40 -4.69
N LYS A 35 14.97 -13.66 -5.11
CA LYS A 35 14.01 -14.64 -4.57
C LYS A 35 14.13 -14.91 -3.08
N ALA A 36 15.34 -15.03 -2.53
CA ALA A 36 15.49 -15.34 -1.11
C ALA A 36 14.99 -14.21 -0.19
N LEU A 37 15.13 -12.94 -0.59
CA LEU A 37 14.54 -11.83 0.17
C LEU A 37 13.04 -11.70 -0.11
N GLN A 38 12.59 -12.03 -1.32
CA GLN A 38 11.17 -12.06 -1.68
C GLN A 38 10.40 -13.04 -0.78
N GLU A 39 10.87 -14.29 -0.68
CA GLU A 39 10.23 -15.32 0.15
C GLU A 39 10.26 -14.94 1.63
N ARG A 40 11.39 -14.39 2.11
CA ARG A 40 11.46 -13.94 3.49
C ARG A 40 10.52 -12.77 3.81
N ALA A 41 10.28 -11.88 2.85
CA ALA A 41 9.28 -10.82 3.02
C ALA A 41 7.87 -11.41 3.08
N LYS A 42 7.54 -12.43 2.27
CA LYS A 42 6.25 -13.15 2.34
C LYS A 42 6.06 -13.86 3.68
N GLU A 43 7.09 -14.53 4.20
CA GLU A 43 7.08 -15.15 5.53
C GLU A 43 6.69 -14.11 6.60
N LYS A 44 7.34 -12.94 6.59
CA LYS A 44 7.02 -11.88 7.54
C LYS A 44 5.60 -11.34 7.43
N ILE A 45 5.08 -11.22 6.21
CA ILE A 45 3.70 -10.79 6.00
C ILE A 45 2.72 -11.84 6.55
N ALA A 46 3.01 -13.13 6.36
CA ALA A 46 2.21 -14.20 6.92
C ALA A 46 2.24 -14.19 8.46
N ASP A 47 3.42 -14.04 9.07
CA ASP A 47 3.57 -13.93 10.54
C ASP A 47 2.74 -12.75 11.09
N ILE A 48 2.77 -11.60 10.39
CA ILE A 48 2.03 -10.40 10.81
C ILE A 48 0.52 -10.59 10.64
N ALA A 49 0.09 -11.19 9.53
CA ALA A 49 -1.32 -11.49 9.29
C ALA A 49 -1.87 -12.42 10.38
N GLU A 50 -1.13 -13.49 10.69
CA GLU A 50 -1.46 -14.42 11.77
C GLU A 50 -1.53 -13.70 13.13
N SER A 51 -0.54 -12.86 13.45
CA SER A 51 -0.53 -12.09 14.71
C SER A 51 -1.69 -11.10 14.87
N ARG A 52 -2.32 -10.73 13.74
CA ARG A 52 -3.48 -9.82 13.69
C ARG A 52 -4.79 -10.54 13.46
N GLU A 53 -4.79 -11.88 13.44
CA GLU A 53 -5.95 -12.71 13.15
C GLU A 53 -6.59 -12.38 11.78
N LEU A 54 -5.74 -12.03 10.81
CA LEU A 54 -6.13 -11.73 9.43
C LEU A 54 -5.54 -12.77 8.48
N THR A 55 -6.23 -13.02 7.38
CA THR A 55 -5.61 -13.64 6.21
C THR A 55 -4.62 -12.68 5.56
N VAL A 56 -3.67 -13.20 4.78
CA VAL A 56 -2.76 -12.35 3.99
C VAL A 56 -3.54 -11.43 3.05
N ALA A 57 -4.62 -11.93 2.43
CA ALA A 57 -5.46 -11.13 1.54
C ALA A 57 -6.15 -9.98 2.27
N GLU A 58 -6.74 -10.23 3.45
CA GLU A 58 -7.37 -9.17 4.26
C GLU A 58 -6.35 -8.14 4.76
N LEU A 59 -5.13 -8.60 5.09
CA LEU A 59 -4.04 -7.69 5.43
C LEU A 59 -3.68 -6.81 4.21
N GLU A 60 -3.56 -7.39 3.01
CA GLU A 60 -3.29 -6.64 1.79
C GLU A 60 -4.37 -5.61 1.46
N ASP A 61 -5.65 -5.96 1.63
CA ASP A 61 -6.78 -5.04 1.40
C ASP A 61 -6.72 -3.84 2.37
N ARG A 62 -6.32 -4.06 3.62
CA ARG A 62 -6.16 -2.97 4.62
C ARG A 62 -4.91 -2.11 4.39
N LEU A 63 -3.92 -2.64 3.69
CA LEU A 63 -2.71 -1.90 3.30
C LEU A 63 -2.92 -1.08 2.02
N ALA A 64 -4.07 -1.21 1.35
CA ALA A 64 -4.40 -0.34 0.24
C ALA A 64 -4.42 1.11 0.74
N PRO A 65 -3.67 2.02 0.11
CA PRO A 65 -3.74 3.44 0.46
C PRO A 65 -5.14 3.96 0.13
N ASP A 66 -5.66 4.85 0.96
CA ASP A 66 -6.92 5.57 0.72
C ASP A 66 -6.85 6.54 -0.48
N LEU A 67 -5.64 6.75 -1.01
CA LEU A 67 -5.32 7.69 -2.10
C LEU A 67 -5.74 9.14 -1.81
N GLY A 68 -5.96 9.49 -0.53
CA GLY A 68 -6.51 10.78 -0.13
C GLY A 68 -7.93 11.03 -0.61
N LEU A 69 -8.67 9.98 -0.98
CA LEU A 69 -10.08 10.07 -1.32
C LEU A 69 -10.91 10.32 -0.05
N ASP A 70 -11.93 11.15 -0.17
CA ASP A 70 -12.93 11.33 0.88
C ASP A 70 -13.91 10.14 0.94
N ASP A 71 -14.86 10.19 1.88
CA ASP A 71 -15.89 9.15 2.05
C ASP A 71 -16.78 8.96 0.80
N ASN A 72 -16.77 9.90 -0.14
CA ASN A 72 -17.48 9.81 -1.42
C ASN A 72 -16.59 9.27 -2.55
N GLY A 73 -15.36 8.81 -2.24
CA GLY A 73 -14.41 8.34 -3.23
C GLY A 73 -13.89 9.45 -4.14
N SER A 74 -13.82 10.69 -3.63
CA SER A 74 -13.42 11.87 -4.41
C SER A 74 -12.21 12.58 -3.80
N LEU A 75 -11.39 13.18 -4.66
CA LEU A 75 -10.25 14.01 -4.27
C LEU A 75 -10.31 15.37 -4.97
N LEU A 76 -10.39 16.44 -4.17
CA LEU A 76 -10.30 17.81 -4.67
C LEU A 76 -8.82 18.22 -4.83
N LEU A 77 -8.44 18.53 -6.06
CA LEU A 77 -7.16 19.15 -6.38
C LEU A 77 -7.37 20.65 -6.55
N ASP A 78 -7.03 21.41 -5.51
CA ASP A 78 -7.18 22.86 -5.48
C ASP A 78 -5.89 23.57 -5.95
N PHE A 79 -5.96 24.23 -7.11
CA PHE A 79 -4.91 25.10 -7.64
C PHE A 79 -5.38 26.56 -7.73
N GLY A 80 -6.28 27.00 -6.84
CA GLY A 80 -6.84 28.35 -6.81
C GLY A 80 -7.97 28.52 -7.82
N SER A 81 -7.75 29.29 -8.89
CA SER A 81 -8.79 29.50 -9.91
C SER A 81 -9.06 28.26 -10.77
N ARG A 82 -8.25 27.21 -10.63
CA ARG A 82 -8.41 25.92 -11.30
C ARG A 82 -8.59 24.87 -10.22
N GLN A 83 -9.77 24.28 -10.18
CA GLN A 83 -10.10 23.19 -9.26
C GLN A 83 -10.54 21.99 -10.06
N PHE A 84 -10.10 20.82 -9.64
CA PHE A 84 -10.43 19.56 -10.28
C PHE A 84 -10.88 18.55 -9.25
N THR A 85 -11.96 17.83 -9.54
CA THR A 85 -12.41 16.71 -8.75
C THR A 85 -12.01 15.42 -9.45
N VAL A 86 -11.18 14.62 -8.78
CA VAL A 86 -10.88 13.24 -9.18
C VAL A 86 -11.93 12.33 -8.56
N SER A 87 -12.52 11.44 -9.34
CA SER A 87 -13.46 10.42 -8.86
C SER A 87 -13.42 9.19 -9.79
N PHE A 88 -14.25 8.19 -9.55
CA PHE A 88 -14.28 6.93 -10.29
C PHE A 88 -15.65 6.66 -10.89
N ASP A 89 -15.68 6.10 -12.10
CA ASP A 89 -16.93 5.62 -12.71
C ASP A 89 -17.39 4.28 -12.10
N GLU A 90 -18.53 3.77 -12.57
CA GLU A 90 -19.10 2.49 -12.11
C GLU A 90 -18.19 1.27 -12.39
N THR A 91 -17.16 1.43 -13.22
CA THR A 91 -16.14 0.40 -13.51
C THR A 91 -14.84 0.60 -12.73
N LEU A 92 -14.82 1.51 -11.75
CA LEU A 92 -13.64 1.93 -10.99
C LEU A 92 -12.52 2.51 -11.88
N LYS A 93 -12.87 3.13 -13.01
CA LYS A 93 -11.89 3.92 -13.78
C LYS A 93 -11.85 5.35 -13.25
N PRO A 94 -10.65 5.86 -12.93
CA PRO A 94 -10.52 7.23 -12.48
C PRO A 94 -10.84 8.20 -13.62
N PHE A 95 -11.59 9.25 -13.32
CA PHE A 95 -11.82 10.40 -14.19
C PHE A 95 -11.59 11.70 -13.42
N VAL A 96 -11.45 12.79 -14.17
CA VAL A 96 -11.25 14.13 -13.61
C VAL A 96 -12.28 15.07 -14.24
N ARG A 97 -12.94 15.87 -13.40
CA ARG A 97 -13.85 16.95 -13.84
C ARG A 97 -13.35 18.29 -13.32
N ASP A 98 -13.51 19.33 -14.12
CA ASP A 98 -13.35 20.69 -13.63
C ASP A 98 -14.68 21.22 -13.05
N VAL A 99 -14.68 22.45 -12.54
CA VAL A 99 -15.87 23.08 -11.91
C VAL A 99 -17.08 23.22 -12.83
N SER A 100 -16.90 23.09 -14.15
CA SER A 100 -17.94 23.19 -15.18
C SER A 100 -18.62 21.84 -15.47
N GLY A 101 -18.07 20.73 -14.96
CA GLY A 101 -18.59 19.37 -15.15
C GLY A 101 -17.84 18.56 -16.20
#